data_AF-A0A315XMY9-F1
#
_entry.id   AF-A0A315XMY9-F1
#
_cell.length_a   1.000
_cell.length_b   1.000
_cell.length_c   1.000
_cell.angle_alpha   90.00
_cell.angle_beta   90.00
_cell.angle_gamma   90.00
#
_symmetry.space_group_name_H-M   'P 1'
#
loop_
_entity.id
_entity.type
_entity.pdbx_description
1 polymer ?
#
loop_
_entity_poly.entity_id
_entity_poly.type
_entity_poly.pdbx_seq_one_letter_code
_entity_poly.pdbx_strand_id
1 'polypeptide(L)'
;MGDDFDIQEYLAEGVEYIVKNAMKATLRNPKESLFLLRFSKHAKKATEIRQDYEDMGHHIPVFLIASVTSSCNLHCTGCYSRANDACSDETPQNQLTGDEWGDIFNQAKELGISFIVIAGGEPMLREDVITRATQFPEILFPIFTNGTIMNEDYLKLFDRNRNLVPIFSIEGDEADTDSRRGEGVYSQLIKSMDLMKKKDLIFGASVTFTRGNLDSLIRDDFINYLYELGCKVVFFIEYVPVNQETVDLAPGDEEREMLLERLDYLREKYMDMLFLSFPGDEKTSGGCLAAGRGFFHINSQGGAEPCPASPYSDINVKDASLLEVLDSKLFKSLRDGGLLLDDHEGGCVLFQHKDEVERLLDD
;
A
#
# COMPACT_ATOMS: atom_id res chain seq x y z
N MET A 1 -17.15 -15.20 -14.19
CA MET A 1 -17.31 -14.09 -15.16
C MET A 1 -15.91 -13.56 -15.35
N GLY A 2 -15.34 -13.70 -16.55
CA GLY A 2 -13.96 -13.35 -16.84
C GLY A 2 -13.88 -11.99 -17.51
N ASP A 3 -14.09 -10.94 -16.74
CA ASP A 3 -13.66 -9.59 -17.11
C ASP A 3 -12.36 -9.33 -16.34
N ASP A 4 -11.33 -8.81 -17.03
CA ASP A 4 -10.04 -8.47 -16.44
C ASP A 4 -10.26 -7.48 -15.27
N PHE A 5 -9.72 -7.80 -14.09
CA PHE A 5 -9.87 -6.95 -12.90
C PHE A 5 -8.98 -5.71 -13.06
N ASP A 6 -9.60 -4.56 -13.26
CA ASP A 6 -8.93 -3.26 -13.26
C ASP A 6 -8.95 -2.68 -11.83
N ILE A 7 -7.80 -2.65 -11.19
CA ILE A 7 -7.64 -2.10 -9.83
C ILE A 7 -8.00 -0.62 -9.74
N GLN A 8 -7.78 0.16 -10.81
CA GLN A 8 -8.12 1.58 -10.85
C GLN A 8 -9.64 1.76 -10.85
N GLU A 9 -10.34 0.98 -11.67
CA GLU A 9 -11.81 0.98 -11.71
C GLU A 9 -12.38 0.49 -10.39
N TYR A 10 -11.88 -0.62 -9.85
CA TYR A 10 -12.32 -1.17 -8.57
C TYR A 10 -12.19 -0.15 -7.42
N LEU A 11 -11.08 0.59 -7.36
CA LEU A 11 -10.92 1.65 -6.37
C LEU A 11 -11.85 2.83 -6.60
N ALA A 12 -12.02 3.27 -7.83
CA ALA A 12 -12.92 4.38 -8.16
C ALA A 12 -14.36 4.04 -7.78
N GLU A 13 -14.84 2.87 -8.19
CA GLU A 13 -16.17 2.35 -7.85
C GLU A 13 -16.31 2.08 -6.35
N GLY A 14 -15.28 1.50 -5.73
CA GLY A 14 -15.24 1.23 -4.30
C GLY A 14 -15.39 2.51 -3.47
N VAL A 15 -14.66 3.56 -3.84
CA VAL A 15 -14.81 4.90 -3.23
C VAL A 15 -16.22 5.43 -3.45
N GLU A 16 -16.75 5.42 -4.69
CA GLU A 16 -18.11 5.88 -4.97
C GLU A 16 -19.18 5.12 -4.17
N TYR A 17 -18.97 3.82 -3.97
CA TYR A 17 -19.90 2.98 -3.23
C TYR A 17 -19.84 3.24 -1.72
N ILE A 18 -18.64 3.41 -1.15
CA ILE A 18 -18.45 3.86 0.23
C ILE A 18 -19.12 5.24 0.40
N VAL A 19 -18.93 6.18 -0.54
CA VAL A 19 -19.62 7.48 -0.52
C VAL A 19 -21.13 7.28 -0.50
N LYS A 20 -21.68 6.43 -1.37
CA LYS A 20 -23.12 6.18 -1.48
C LYS A 20 -23.69 5.59 -0.20
N ASN A 21 -22.98 4.69 0.47
CA ASN A 21 -23.42 4.13 1.75
C ASN A 21 -23.25 5.11 2.92
N ALA A 22 -22.15 5.86 2.96
CA ALA A 22 -21.98 6.97 3.90
C ALA A 22 -23.10 8.00 3.72
N MET A 23 -23.50 8.28 2.48
CA MET A 23 -24.63 9.14 2.14
C MET A 23 -25.99 8.55 2.54
N LYS A 24 -26.20 7.24 2.48
CA LYS A 24 -27.40 6.60 3.06
C LYS A 24 -27.39 6.64 4.60
N ALA A 25 -26.19 6.58 5.18
CA ALA A 25 -25.93 6.71 6.61
C ALA A 25 -25.68 8.17 7.05
N THR A 26 -26.07 9.17 6.24
CA THR A 26 -25.72 10.61 6.36
C THR A 26 -25.98 11.23 7.74
N LEU A 27 -26.79 10.58 8.57
CA LEU A 27 -27.06 10.99 9.95
C LEU A 27 -25.92 10.67 10.93
N ARG A 28 -24.95 9.81 10.59
CA ARG A 28 -23.89 9.37 11.52
C ARG A 28 -22.57 10.13 11.39
N ASN A 29 -22.04 10.37 10.18
CA ASN A 29 -20.77 11.09 10.00
C ASN A 29 -20.73 12.04 8.77
N PRO A 30 -21.13 13.32 8.94
CA PRO A 30 -21.19 14.27 7.84
C PRO A 30 -19.80 14.73 7.34
N LYS A 31 -18.78 14.74 8.22
CA LYS A 31 -17.41 15.11 7.84
C LYS A 31 -16.85 14.12 6.82
N GLU A 32 -17.00 12.84 7.11
CA GLU A 32 -16.53 11.74 6.27
C GLU A 32 -17.24 11.72 4.92
N SER A 33 -18.58 11.83 4.92
CA SER A 33 -19.38 11.88 3.70
C SER A 33 -18.96 13.04 2.79
N LEU A 34 -18.69 14.22 3.36
CA LEU A 34 -18.23 15.39 2.60
C LEU A 34 -16.82 15.20 2.05
N PHE A 35 -15.92 14.60 2.83
CA PHE A 35 -14.56 14.27 2.37
C PHE A 35 -14.62 13.33 1.18
N LEU A 36 -15.31 12.19 1.31
CA LEU A 36 -15.38 11.18 0.27
C LEU A 36 -15.99 11.74 -1.04
N LEU A 37 -17.03 12.58 -0.95
CA LEU A 37 -17.61 13.25 -2.11
C LEU A 37 -16.62 14.19 -2.81
N ARG A 38 -15.81 14.93 -2.05
CA ARG A 38 -14.76 15.79 -2.61
C ARG A 38 -13.66 14.94 -3.24
N PHE A 39 -13.22 13.90 -2.55
CA PHE A 39 -12.20 12.98 -3.03
C PHE A 39 -12.62 12.30 -4.35
N SER A 40 -13.86 11.80 -4.47
CA SER A 40 -14.38 11.25 -5.73
C SER A 40 -14.26 12.22 -6.91
N LYS A 41 -14.53 13.52 -6.70
CA LYS A 41 -14.31 14.54 -7.74
C LYS A 41 -12.85 14.75 -8.08
N HIS A 42 -11.97 14.72 -7.07
CA HIS A 42 -10.53 14.82 -7.27
C HIS A 42 -9.98 13.61 -8.03
N ALA A 43 -10.40 12.39 -7.66
CA ALA A 43 -10.04 11.16 -8.36
C ALA A 43 -10.45 11.19 -9.84
N LYS A 44 -11.67 11.66 -10.15
CA LYS A 44 -12.09 11.84 -11.54
C LYS A 44 -11.19 12.82 -12.32
N LYS A 45 -10.88 13.97 -11.71
CA LYS A 45 -9.97 14.94 -12.33
C LYS A 45 -8.56 14.37 -12.51
N ALA A 46 -8.08 13.58 -11.55
CA ALA A 46 -6.80 12.92 -11.64
C ALA A 46 -6.76 11.90 -12.79
N THR A 47 -7.86 11.18 -13.03
CA THR A 47 -8.01 10.32 -14.22
C THR A 47 -7.92 11.12 -15.52
N GLU A 48 -8.56 12.28 -15.61
CA GLU A 48 -8.46 13.17 -16.78
C GLU A 48 -7.00 13.62 -17.00
N ILE A 49 -6.28 14.02 -15.93
CA ILE A 49 -4.85 14.38 -16.01
C ILE A 49 -4.01 13.21 -16.52
N ARG A 50 -4.21 12.00 -15.98
CA ARG A 50 -3.47 10.81 -16.43
C ARG A 50 -3.75 10.48 -17.90
N GLN A 51 -5.00 10.65 -18.35
CA GLN A 51 -5.34 10.47 -19.77
C GLN A 51 -4.62 11.49 -20.66
N ASP A 52 -4.51 12.76 -20.24
CA ASP A 52 -3.75 13.77 -20.99
C ASP A 52 -2.27 13.37 -21.14
N TYR A 53 -1.65 12.78 -20.10
CA TYR A 53 -0.28 12.26 -20.18
C TYR A 53 -0.20 11.00 -21.05
N GLU A 54 -1.18 10.10 -20.97
CA GLU A 54 -1.27 8.91 -21.81
C GLU A 54 -1.32 9.29 -23.30
N ASP A 55 -2.11 10.31 -23.65
CA ASP A 55 -2.21 10.86 -25.02
C ASP A 55 -0.88 11.48 -25.51
N MET A 56 -0.02 11.91 -24.57
CA MET A 56 1.35 12.38 -24.85
C MET A 56 2.38 11.25 -24.88
N GLY A 57 1.97 10.00 -24.65
CA GLY A 57 2.85 8.83 -24.62
C GLY A 57 3.57 8.60 -23.29
N HIS A 58 3.09 9.23 -22.21
CA HIS A 58 3.62 9.05 -20.86
C HIS A 58 2.58 8.36 -19.98
N HIS A 59 2.78 7.07 -19.70
CA HIS A 59 1.91 6.35 -18.78
C HIS A 59 2.19 6.77 -17.33
N ILE A 60 1.14 7.23 -16.64
CA ILE A 60 1.21 7.62 -15.23
C ILE A 60 0.45 6.61 -14.36
N PRO A 61 1.11 6.00 -13.35
CA PRO A 61 0.44 5.08 -12.43
C PRO A 61 -0.53 5.80 -11.49
N VAL A 62 -1.53 5.07 -10.99
CA VAL A 62 -2.49 5.59 -9.99
C VAL A 62 -1.88 5.66 -8.60
N PHE A 63 -0.88 4.82 -8.33
CA PHE A 63 -0.26 4.64 -7.03
C PHE A 63 1.21 5.03 -7.01
N LEU A 64 1.63 5.55 -5.86
CA LEU A 64 3.02 5.67 -5.47
C LEU A 64 3.19 5.06 -4.06
N ILE A 65 4.24 4.27 -3.85
CA ILE A 65 4.64 3.80 -2.53
C ILE A 65 5.79 4.70 -2.04
N ALA A 66 5.62 5.30 -0.88
CA ALA A 66 6.60 6.18 -0.24
C ALA A 66 7.13 5.50 1.03
N SER A 67 8.32 4.89 0.98
CA SER A 67 8.98 4.38 2.19
C SER A 67 9.73 5.51 2.87
N VAL A 68 9.07 6.19 3.80
CA VAL A 68 9.55 7.48 4.33
C VAL A 68 10.66 7.36 5.37
N THR A 69 10.96 6.15 5.85
CA THR A 69 12.00 5.91 6.86
C THR A 69 12.57 4.50 6.80
N SER A 70 13.84 4.36 7.17
CA SER A 70 14.48 3.07 7.43
C SER A 70 14.40 2.66 8.91
N SER A 71 13.94 3.53 9.82
CA SER A 71 13.79 3.19 11.24
C SER A 71 12.44 2.53 11.52
N CYS A 72 12.45 1.46 12.32
CA CYS A 72 11.25 0.83 12.87
C CYS A 72 11.47 0.54 14.36
N ASN A 73 10.43 0.70 15.16
CA ASN A 73 10.46 0.39 16.59
C ASN A 73 10.12 -1.08 16.92
N LEU A 74 9.90 -1.92 15.90
CA LEU A 74 9.69 -3.37 16.02
C LEU A 74 10.70 -4.16 15.18
N HIS A 75 10.81 -5.45 15.48
CA HIS A 75 11.70 -6.42 14.82
C HIS A 75 10.90 -7.66 14.38
N CYS A 76 9.90 -7.45 13.52
CA CYS A 76 8.98 -8.51 13.14
C CYS A 76 9.69 -9.70 12.48
N THR A 77 9.26 -10.92 12.84
CA THR A 77 9.70 -12.17 12.19
C THR A 77 9.31 -12.15 10.71
N GLY A 78 10.29 -12.32 9.83
CA GLY A 78 10.07 -12.31 8.38
C GLY A 78 9.78 -10.93 7.78
N CYS A 79 10.29 -9.85 8.37
CA CYS A 79 10.20 -8.51 7.80
C CYS A 79 11.08 -8.36 6.55
N TYR A 80 10.46 -8.24 5.36
CA TYR A 80 11.19 -8.07 4.10
C TYR A 80 12.08 -6.82 4.10
N SER A 81 11.60 -5.71 4.68
CA SER A 81 12.33 -4.44 4.69
C SER A 81 13.60 -4.50 5.53
N ARG A 82 13.65 -5.32 6.58
CA ARG A 82 14.90 -5.55 7.33
C ARG A 82 15.83 -6.52 6.61
N ALA A 83 15.28 -7.46 5.85
CA ALA A 83 16.06 -8.45 5.13
C ALA A 83 16.74 -7.88 3.87
N ASN A 84 16.19 -6.84 3.26
CA ASN A 84 16.78 -6.14 2.12
C ASN A 84 17.52 -4.84 2.51
N ASP A 85 17.87 -4.69 3.79
CA ASP A 85 18.57 -3.54 4.37
C ASP A 85 17.86 -2.17 4.21
N ALA A 86 16.61 -2.14 3.74
CA ALA A 86 15.82 -0.91 3.67
C ALA A 86 15.36 -0.42 5.05
N CYS A 87 15.35 -1.29 6.07
CA CYS A 87 15.09 -0.99 7.46
C CYS A 87 16.22 -1.51 8.36
N SER A 88 16.74 -0.65 9.23
CA SER A 88 17.82 -1.00 10.16
C SER A 88 17.70 -0.25 11.48
N ASP A 89 18.48 -0.69 12.47
CA ASP A 89 18.58 -0.01 13.77
C ASP A 89 19.65 1.11 13.76
N GLU A 90 20.29 1.33 12.60
CA GLU A 90 21.27 2.39 12.42
C GLU A 90 20.58 3.75 12.31
N THR A 91 21.26 4.80 12.76
CA THR A 91 20.79 6.17 12.58
C THR A 91 20.66 6.45 11.09
N PRO A 92 19.46 6.80 10.59
CA PRO A 92 19.30 6.99 9.16
C PRO A 92 20.18 8.10 8.61
N GLN A 93 20.78 7.82 7.46
CA GLN A 93 21.65 8.76 6.75
C GLN A 93 20.98 9.23 5.47
N ASN A 94 21.17 10.50 5.12
CA ASN A 94 20.72 11.09 3.84
C ASN A 94 19.24 10.90 3.49
N GLN A 95 18.39 10.69 4.51
CA GLN A 95 16.96 10.58 4.30
C GLN A 95 16.35 11.89 3.80
N LEU A 96 15.31 11.78 2.95
CA LEU A 96 14.48 12.89 2.54
C LEU A 96 13.80 13.54 3.76
N THR A 97 13.89 14.86 3.81
CA THR A 97 13.18 15.74 4.74
C THR A 97 11.69 15.76 4.45
N GLY A 98 10.88 16.22 5.43
CA GLY A 98 9.45 16.42 5.20
C GLY A 98 9.14 17.37 4.03
N ASP A 99 10.00 18.36 3.78
CA ASP A 99 9.81 19.33 2.70
C ASP A 99 10.02 18.68 1.33
N GLU A 100 11.09 17.89 1.17
CA GLU A 100 11.33 17.11 -0.05
C GLU A 100 10.19 16.11 -0.31
N TRP A 101 9.66 15.45 0.72
CA TRP A 101 8.46 14.61 0.57
C TRP A 101 7.23 15.42 0.17
N GLY A 102 7.06 16.62 0.71
CA GLY A 102 6.00 17.55 0.29
C GLY A 102 6.09 17.90 -1.19
N ASP A 103 7.30 18.13 -1.70
CA ASP A 103 7.53 18.39 -3.12
C ASP A 103 7.20 17.17 -3.99
N ILE A 104 7.58 15.96 -3.54
CA ILE A 104 7.20 14.70 -4.21
C ILE A 104 5.67 14.55 -4.25
N PHE A 105 4.96 14.79 -3.14
CA PHE A 105 3.50 14.71 -3.10
C PHE A 105 2.84 15.75 -4.03
N ASN A 106 3.43 16.94 -4.13
CA ASN A 106 2.96 17.95 -5.08
C ASN A 106 3.13 17.51 -6.54
N GLN A 107 4.30 16.97 -6.89
CA GLN A 107 4.54 16.41 -8.23
C GLN A 107 3.58 15.27 -8.53
N ALA A 108 3.37 14.36 -7.58
CA ALA A 108 2.45 13.24 -7.73
C ALA A 108 1.02 13.72 -8.02
N LYS A 109 0.54 14.74 -7.30
CA LYS A 109 -0.74 15.41 -7.56
C LYS A 109 -0.82 15.97 -8.98
N GLU A 110 0.23 16.66 -9.43
CA GLU A 110 0.29 17.28 -10.76
C GLU A 110 0.30 16.27 -11.90
N LEU A 111 0.84 15.07 -11.66
CA LEU A 111 0.77 13.92 -12.57
C LEU A 111 -0.58 13.19 -12.52
N GLY A 112 -1.44 13.48 -11.54
CA GLY A 112 -2.70 12.77 -11.35
C GLY A 112 -2.58 11.46 -10.58
N ILE A 113 -1.50 11.24 -9.82
CA ILE A 113 -1.42 10.13 -8.85
C ILE A 113 -2.46 10.40 -7.75
N SER A 114 -3.28 9.39 -7.43
CA SER A 114 -4.43 9.56 -6.53
C SER A 114 -4.23 8.89 -5.17
N PHE A 115 -3.33 7.90 -5.10
CA PHE A 115 -3.05 7.14 -3.88
C PHE A 115 -1.56 7.12 -3.62
N ILE A 116 -1.16 7.54 -2.41
CA ILE A 116 0.23 7.45 -1.97
C ILE A 116 0.29 6.61 -0.70
N VAL A 117 0.77 5.38 -0.81
CA VAL A 117 0.97 4.51 0.34
C VAL A 117 2.19 4.99 1.11
N ILE A 118 1.97 5.49 2.33
CA ILE A 118 3.07 5.85 3.24
C ILE A 118 3.47 4.58 4.00
N ALA A 119 4.67 4.12 3.73
CA ALA A 119 5.29 2.92 4.30
C ALA A 119 6.72 3.24 4.79
N GLY A 120 7.59 2.23 4.88
CA GLY A 120 8.94 2.30 5.46
C GLY A 120 9.01 1.44 6.72
N GLY A 121 10.08 1.59 7.51
CA GLY A 121 10.21 0.90 8.79
C GLY A 121 8.95 1.07 9.67
N GLU A 122 8.80 2.19 10.36
CA GLU A 122 7.52 2.62 10.93
C GLU A 122 7.25 4.08 10.52
N PRO A 123 6.32 4.35 9.59
CA PRO A 123 6.10 5.69 9.08
C PRO A 123 5.57 6.68 10.12
N MET A 124 4.89 6.21 11.18
CA MET A 124 4.45 7.09 12.27
C MET A 124 5.61 7.65 13.12
N LEU A 125 6.86 7.26 12.86
CA LEU A 125 8.04 7.94 13.39
C LEU A 125 8.34 9.26 12.64
N ARG A 126 7.78 9.45 11.43
CA ARG A 126 7.97 10.62 10.55
C ARG A 126 6.74 11.53 10.57
N GLU A 127 6.46 12.11 11.73
CA GLU A 127 5.35 13.06 11.89
C GLU A 127 5.48 14.25 10.93
N ASP A 128 6.71 14.67 10.60
CA ASP A 128 6.99 15.72 9.62
C ASP A 128 6.43 15.39 8.23
N VAL A 129 6.60 14.14 7.78
CA VAL A 129 6.09 13.68 6.47
C VAL A 129 4.58 13.48 6.49
N ILE A 130 4.04 12.87 7.56
CA ILE A 130 2.58 12.69 7.70
C ILE A 130 1.87 14.06 7.75
N THR A 131 2.47 15.05 8.41
CA THR A 131 1.94 16.42 8.44
C THR A 131 1.93 17.04 7.05
N ARG A 132 2.96 16.80 6.22
CA ARG A 132 3.02 17.30 4.84
C ARG A 132 1.91 16.70 3.96
N ALA A 133 1.59 15.43 4.13
CA ALA A 133 0.49 14.76 3.43
C ALA A 133 -0.90 15.42 3.68
N THR A 134 -1.07 16.15 4.79
CA THR A 134 -2.33 16.90 5.06
C THR A 134 -2.59 18.04 4.07
N GLN A 135 -1.57 18.51 3.36
CA GLN A 135 -1.67 19.62 2.41
C GLN A 135 -2.28 19.19 1.05
N PHE A 136 -2.49 17.88 0.85
CA PHE A 136 -2.93 17.28 -0.40
C PHE A 136 -4.23 16.49 -0.20
N PRO A 137 -5.36 17.13 0.13
CA PRO A 137 -6.63 16.45 0.39
C PRO A 137 -7.21 15.71 -0.83
N GLU A 138 -6.71 16.01 -2.03
CA GLU A 138 -7.00 15.31 -3.28
C GLU A 138 -6.31 13.95 -3.43
N ILE A 139 -5.27 13.67 -2.63
CA ILE A 139 -4.57 12.38 -2.61
C ILE A 139 -4.99 11.63 -1.34
N LEU A 140 -5.33 10.35 -1.48
CA LEU A 140 -5.53 9.47 -0.33
C LEU A 140 -4.18 8.87 0.09
N PHE A 141 -3.88 8.93 1.39
CA PHE A 141 -2.65 8.41 1.98
C PHE A 141 -2.97 7.25 2.92
N PRO A 142 -3.00 5.99 2.42
CA PRO A 142 -2.93 4.82 3.29
C PRO A 142 -1.60 4.81 4.03
N ILE A 143 -1.63 4.82 5.37
CA ILE A 143 -0.43 4.83 6.22
C ILE A 143 -0.29 3.46 6.86
N PHE A 144 0.63 2.64 6.36
CA PHE A 144 0.86 1.30 6.88
C PHE A 144 1.64 1.37 8.18
N THR A 145 1.01 1.01 9.29
CA THR A 145 1.58 1.17 10.62
C THR A 145 1.46 -0.12 11.45
N ASN A 146 2.42 -0.32 12.34
CA ASN A 146 2.35 -1.31 13.41
C ASN A 146 1.45 -0.87 14.59
N GLY A 147 0.95 0.37 14.57
CA GLY A 147 -0.03 0.91 15.52
C GLY A 147 0.48 1.21 16.93
N THR A 148 1.73 0.89 17.26
CA THR A 148 2.29 1.06 18.61
C THR A 148 2.49 2.53 19.01
N ILE A 149 2.51 3.45 18.03
CA ILE A 149 2.73 4.89 18.24
C ILE A 149 1.39 5.67 18.22
N MET A 150 0.26 4.98 18.04
CA MET A 150 -1.06 5.62 18.00
C MET A 150 -1.38 6.33 19.33
N ASN A 151 -1.54 7.65 19.27
CA ASN A 151 -1.80 8.50 20.42
C ASN A 151 -2.88 9.55 20.09
N GLU A 152 -3.28 10.35 21.09
CA GLU A 152 -4.36 11.33 20.91
C GLU A 152 -4.04 12.43 19.89
N ASP A 153 -2.77 12.76 19.66
CA ASP A 153 -2.40 13.77 18.66
C ASP A 153 -2.52 13.23 17.25
N TYR A 154 -2.14 11.97 17.00
CA TYR A 154 -2.44 11.28 15.75
C TYR A 154 -3.95 11.13 15.53
N LEU A 155 -4.72 10.79 16.56
CA LEU A 155 -6.19 10.72 16.44
C LEU A 155 -6.81 12.06 16.04
N LYS A 156 -6.31 13.19 16.58
CA LYS A 156 -6.74 14.54 16.17
C LYS A 156 -6.29 14.86 14.74
N LEU A 157 -5.08 14.45 14.36
CA LEU A 157 -4.55 14.65 13.01
C LEU A 157 -5.45 13.96 11.98
N PHE A 158 -5.81 12.70 12.21
CA PHE A 158 -6.70 11.92 11.34
C PHE A 158 -8.15 12.43 11.36
N ASP A 159 -8.67 12.91 12.50
CA ASP A 159 -10.02 13.53 12.52
C ASP A 159 -10.10 14.78 11.63
N ARG A 160 -9.04 15.60 11.62
CA ARG A 160 -8.95 16.83 10.83
C ARG A 160 -8.67 16.57 9.36
N ASN A 161 -7.93 15.50 9.05
CA ASN A 161 -7.41 15.21 7.71
C ASN A 161 -7.84 13.81 7.29
N ARG A 162 -9.04 13.72 6.71
CA ARG A 162 -9.68 12.45 6.34
C ARG A 162 -9.04 11.77 5.12
N ASN A 163 -8.10 12.44 4.46
CA ASN A 163 -7.26 11.85 3.42
C ASN A 163 -6.14 10.97 3.98
N LEU A 164 -5.84 11.05 5.27
CA LEU A 164 -4.91 10.14 5.94
C LEU A 164 -5.68 8.94 6.49
N VAL A 165 -5.33 7.73 6.05
CA VAL A 165 -6.05 6.50 6.40
C VAL A 165 -5.06 5.50 7.01
N PRO A 166 -5.04 5.34 8.35
CA PRO A 166 -4.18 4.34 8.99
C PRO A 166 -4.57 2.93 8.58
N ILE A 167 -3.59 2.15 8.15
CA ILE A 167 -3.72 0.73 7.81
C ILE A 167 -2.92 -0.06 8.85
N PHE A 168 -3.63 -0.67 9.79
CA PHE A 168 -3.03 -1.38 10.90
C PHE A 168 -2.59 -2.78 10.48
N SER A 169 -1.32 -3.08 10.71
CA SER A 169 -0.77 -4.37 10.32
C SER A 169 -1.02 -5.41 11.42
N ILE A 170 -1.90 -6.39 11.17
CA ILE A 170 -2.40 -7.38 12.13
C ILE A 170 -2.44 -8.76 11.48
N GLU A 171 -2.01 -9.81 12.18
CA GLU A 171 -2.05 -11.17 11.63
C GLU A 171 -3.01 -12.01 12.45
N GLY A 172 -4.17 -12.36 11.87
CA GLY A 172 -5.11 -13.27 12.53
C GLY A 172 -5.44 -12.88 13.98
N ASP A 173 -5.29 -13.84 14.88
CA ASP A 173 -5.54 -13.64 16.31
C ASP A 173 -4.33 -13.08 17.10
N GLU A 174 -4.45 -13.06 18.42
CA GLU A 174 -3.38 -12.58 19.31
C GLU A 174 -2.11 -13.42 19.22
N ALA A 175 -2.23 -14.74 19.10
CA ALA A 175 -1.08 -15.62 19.01
C ALA A 175 -0.36 -15.44 17.67
N ASP A 176 -1.11 -15.37 16.58
CA ASP A 176 -0.59 -15.13 15.23
C ASP A 176 0.13 -13.76 15.15
N THR A 177 -0.53 -12.70 15.63
CA THR A 177 0.01 -11.34 15.59
C THR A 177 1.26 -11.19 16.45
N ASP A 178 1.21 -11.64 17.71
CA ASP A 178 2.32 -11.43 18.65
C ASP A 178 3.52 -12.31 18.30
N SER A 179 3.30 -13.52 17.76
CA SER A 179 4.40 -14.39 17.32
C SER A 179 5.22 -13.76 16.19
N ARG A 180 4.59 -12.99 15.31
CA ARG A 180 5.27 -12.27 14.22
C ARG A 180 5.78 -10.91 14.66
N ARG A 181 4.99 -10.13 15.41
CA ARG A 181 5.24 -8.69 15.62
C ARG A 181 5.82 -8.34 16.99
N GLY A 182 5.76 -9.26 17.94
CA GLY A 182 6.21 -9.08 19.32
C GLY A 182 5.05 -9.11 20.32
N GLU A 183 5.35 -9.55 21.54
CA GLU A 183 4.37 -9.71 22.62
C GLU A 183 3.62 -8.40 22.94
N GLY A 184 2.30 -8.48 23.03
CA GLY A 184 1.41 -7.38 23.37
C GLY A 184 1.11 -6.41 22.22
N VAL A 185 1.61 -6.66 21.01
CA VAL A 185 1.32 -5.82 19.84
C VAL A 185 -0.14 -5.94 19.44
N TYR A 186 -0.71 -7.15 19.45
CA TYR A 186 -2.13 -7.38 19.18
C TYR A 186 -3.03 -6.52 20.06
N SER A 187 -2.80 -6.55 21.38
CA SER A 187 -3.58 -5.77 22.34
C SER A 187 -3.53 -4.27 22.06
N GLN A 188 -2.36 -3.75 21.65
CA GLN A 188 -2.20 -2.34 21.27
C GLN A 188 -2.93 -1.99 19.97
N LEU A 189 -2.90 -2.89 18.98
CA LEU A 189 -3.63 -2.74 17.72
C LEU A 189 -5.13 -2.67 17.96
N ILE A 190 -5.69 -3.64 18.69
CA ILE A 190 -7.13 -3.68 18.99
C ILE A 190 -7.58 -2.43 19.76
N LYS A 191 -6.78 -1.99 20.73
CA LYS A 191 -7.06 -0.73 21.45
C LYS A 191 -7.08 0.47 20.51
N SER A 192 -6.13 0.55 19.58
CA SER A 192 -6.05 1.64 18.60
C SER A 192 -7.24 1.64 17.64
N MET A 193 -7.62 0.47 17.13
CA MET A 193 -8.79 0.28 16.27
C MET A 193 -10.09 0.68 17.00
N ASP A 194 -10.26 0.28 18.27
CA ASP A 194 -11.42 0.67 19.08
C ASP A 194 -11.49 2.19 19.30
N LEU A 195 -10.35 2.86 19.52
CA LEU A 195 -10.28 4.32 19.62
C LEU A 195 -10.64 5.02 18.29
N MET A 196 -10.15 4.49 17.17
CA MET A 196 -10.49 4.98 15.82
C MET A 196 -11.99 4.84 15.55
N LYS A 197 -12.56 3.66 15.86
CA LYS A 197 -14.00 3.39 15.75
C LYS A 197 -14.83 4.36 16.59
N LYS A 198 -14.47 4.56 17.86
CA LYS A 198 -15.18 5.48 18.77
C LYS A 198 -15.19 6.94 18.31
N LYS A 199 -14.22 7.35 17.50
CA LYS A 199 -14.12 8.69 16.91
C LYS A 199 -14.65 8.76 15.47
N ASP A 200 -15.27 7.69 14.98
CA ASP A 200 -15.75 7.54 13.60
C ASP A 200 -14.65 7.91 12.58
N LEU A 201 -13.43 7.39 12.79
CA LEU A 201 -12.29 7.55 11.88
C LEU A 201 -12.23 6.39 10.89
N ILE A 202 -11.89 6.69 9.63
CA ILE A 202 -11.64 5.65 8.63
C ILE A 202 -10.28 5.05 8.92
N PHE A 203 -10.21 3.73 8.95
CA PHE A 203 -8.98 2.97 9.00
C PHE A 203 -9.17 1.61 8.31
N GLY A 204 -8.07 0.92 8.11
CA GLY A 204 -8.05 -0.43 7.58
C GLY A 204 -7.14 -1.36 8.34
N ALA A 205 -7.08 -2.59 7.85
CA ALA A 205 -6.14 -3.61 8.27
C ALA A 205 -5.25 -4.01 7.08
N SER A 206 -4.02 -4.39 7.37
CA SER A 206 -3.16 -5.14 6.45
C SER A 206 -2.80 -6.45 7.10
N VAL A 207 -3.00 -7.56 6.39
CA VAL A 207 -2.63 -8.90 6.81
C VAL A 207 -1.54 -9.41 5.88
N THR A 208 -0.47 -9.98 6.43
CA THR A 208 0.50 -10.71 5.59
C THR A 208 0.11 -12.18 5.54
N PHE A 209 -0.19 -12.69 4.35
CA PHE A 209 -0.53 -14.08 4.17
C PHE A 209 0.63 -14.89 3.58
N THR A 210 0.71 -16.13 4.04
CA THR A 210 1.68 -17.17 3.71
C THR A 210 0.88 -18.41 3.31
N ARG A 211 1.57 -19.40 2.74
CA ARG A 211 1.00 -20.74 2.54
C ARG A 211 0.36 -21.32 3.81
N GLY A 212 0.97 -21.05 4.97
CA GLY A 212 0.57 -21.67 6.22
C GLY A 212 -0.56 -20.98 7.00
N ASN A 213 -0.94 -19.74 6.64
CA ASN A 213 -1.91 -18.98 7.44
C ASN A 213 -3.08 -18.38 6.63
N LEU A 214 -3.12 -18.55 5.30
CA LEU A 214 -4.16 -17.96 4.46
C LEU A 214 -5.57 -18.36 4.93
N ASP A 215 -5.79 -19.64 5.22
CA ASP A 215 -7.06 -20.16 5.74
C ASP A 215 -7.58 -19.34 6.93
N SER A 216 -6.72 -19.06 7.92
CA SER A 216 -7.09 -18.29 9.10
C SER A 216 -7.46 -16.85 8.76
N LEU A 217 -6.74 -16.25 7.81
CA LEU A 217 -6.92 -14.84 7.42
C LEU A 217 -8.14 -14.58 6.55
N ILE A 218 -8.68 -15.60 5.88
CA ILE A 218 -9.83 -15.41 4.98
C ILE A 218 -11.15 -15.97 5.55
N ARG A 219 -11.11 -16.57 6.73
CA ARG A 219 -12.30 -17.10 7.42
C ARG A 219 -13.29 -15.99 7.79
N ASP A 220 -14.57 -16.36 7.77
CA ASP A 220 -15.68 -15.44 8.04
C ASP A 220 -15.60 -14.80 9.42
N ASP A 221 -15.13 -15.50 10.45
CA ASP A 221 -15.06 -14.96 11.81
C ASP A 221 -13.99 -13.89 11.94
N PHE A 222 -12.81 -14.07 11.35
CA PHE A 222 -11.76 -13.06 11.35
C PHE A 222 -12.16 -11.82 10.55
N ILE A 223 -12.70 -11.99 9.34
CA ILE A 223 -13.17 -10.85 8.52
C ILE A 223 -14.34 -10.13 9.21
N ASN A 224 -15.27 -10.88 9.80
CA ASN A 224 -16.36 -10.28 10.57
C ASN A 224 -15.84 -9.54 11.81
N TYR A 225 -14.79 -10.03 12.45
CA TYR A 225 -14.17 -9.34 13.57
C TYR A 225 -13.57 -8.00 13.15
N LEU A 226 -12.82 -7.94 12.04
CA LEU A 226 -12.32 -6.68 11.48
C LEU A 226 -13.46 -5.72 11.11
N TYR A 227 -14.54 -6.25 10.51
CA TYR A 227 -15.74 -5.47 10.19
C TYR A 227 -16.37 -4.87 11.45
N GLU A 228 -16.56 -5.68 12.49
CA GLU A 228 -17.11 -5.23 13.78
C GLU A 228 -16.18 -4.25 14.49
N LEU A 229 -14.87 -4.31 14.29
CA LEU A 229 -13.94 -3.28 14.78
C LEU A 229 -14.08 -1.96 14.01
N GLY A 230 -14.72 -1.94 12.85
CA GLY A 230 -14.96 -0.75 12.04
C GLY A 230 -13.99 -0.56 10.89
N CYS A 231 -13.17 -1.56 10.55
CA CYS A 231 -12.30 -1.52 9.37
C CYS A 231 -13.10 -1.25 8.10
N LYS A 232 -12.58 -0.38 7.23
CA LYS A 232 -13.16 -0.04 5.93
C LYS A 232 -12.37 -0.56 4.73
N VAL A 233 -11.15 -1.02 4.98
CA VAL A 233 -10.32 -1.66 3.96
C VAL A 233 -9.48 -2.76 4.59
N VAL A 234 -9.29 -3.86 3.87
CA VAL A 234 -8.37 -4.94 4.22
C VAL A 234 -7.43 -5.17 3.05
N PHE A 235 -6.13 -5.05 3.31
CA PHE A 235 -5.06 -5.38 2.39
C PHE A 235 -4.55 -6.79 2.70
N PHE A 236 -4.63 -7.69 1.73
CA PHE A 236 -3.96 -8.98 1.75
C PHE A 236 -2.62 -8.82 1.04
N ILE A 237 -1.53 -8.92 1.79
CA ILE A 237 -0.17 -8.78 1.26
C ILE A 237 0.48 -10.15 1.23
N GLU A 238 0.93 -10.61 0.06
CA GLU A 238 1.69 -11.84 -0.03
C GLU A 238 3.00 -11.73 0.75
N TYR A 239 3.35 -12.81 1.44
CA TYR A 239 4.65 -12.94 2.03
C TYR A 239 5.72 -13.01 0.94
N VAL A 240 6.64 -12.04 0.95
CA VAL A 240 7.85 -12.05 0.13
C VAL A 240 8.95 -12.79 0.89
N PRO A 241 9.56 -13.84 0.31
CA PRO A 241 10.71 -14.52 0.91
C PRO A 241 11.82 -13.54 1.27
N VAL A 242 12.35 -13.69 2.48
CA VAL A 242 13.43 -12.85 3.00
C VAL A 242 14.79 -13.50 2.86
N ASN A 243 14.82 -14.81 2.72
CA ASN A 243 15.99 -15.62 2.44
C ASN A 243 15.55 -16.96 1.82
N GLN A 244 16.52 -17.79 1.43
CA GLN A 244 16.26 -19.10 0.81
C GLN A 244 15.49 -20.07 1.72
N GLU A 245 15.57 -19.92 3.05
CA GLU A 245 14.90 -20.79 4.01
C GLU A 245 13.42 -20.45 4.17
N THR A 246 12.97 -19.27 3.74
CA THR A 246 11.57 -18.83 3.86
C THR A 246 10.80 -18.86 2.54
N VAL A 247 11.38 -19.39 1.47
CA VAL A 247 10.72 -19.54 0.16
C VAL A 247 9.43 -20.37 0.29
N ASP A 248 9.44 -21.42 1.11
CA ASP A 248 8.28 -22.30 1.31
C ASP A 248 7.09 -21.62 2.02
N LEU A 249 7.30 -20.44 2.61
CA LEU A 249 6.22 -19.64 3.21
C LEU A 249 5.48 -18.80 2.17
N ALA A 250 6.10 -18.52 1.01
CA ALA A 250 5.46 -17.72 -0.03
C ALA A 250 4.23 -18.44 -0.60
N PRO A 251 3.10 -17.73 -0.78
CA PRO A 251 1.92 -18.26 -1.44
C PRO A 251 2.24 -18.72 -2.87
N GLY A 252 1.75 -19.91 -3.25
CA GLY A 252 1.73 -20.39 -4.62
C GLY A 252 0.40 -20.07 -5.32
N ASP A 253 0.19 -20.69 -6.48
CA ASP A 253 -1.02 -20.44 -7.28
C ASP A 253 -2.30 -20.96 -6.62
N GLU A 254 -2.24 -22.08 -5.90
CA GLU A 254 -3.38 -22.61 -5.13
C GLU A 254 -3.88 -21.59 -4.08
N GLU A 255 -2.96 -20.99 -3.33
CA GLU A 255 -3.30 -19.96 -2.35
C GLU A 255 -3.86 -18.68 -3.01
N ARG A 256 -3.33 -18.29 -4.17
CA ARG A 256 -3.81 -17.12 -4.92
C ARG A 256 -5.22 -17.35 -5.46
N GLU A 257 -5.48 -18.50 -6.08
CA GLU A 257 -6.81 -18.87 -6.56
C GLU A 257 -7.81 -18.92 -5.40
N MET A 258 -7.44 -19.55 -4.29
CA MET A 258 -8.26 -19.60 -3.08
C MET A 258 -8.60 -18.20 -2.55
N LEU A 259 -7.62 -17.29 -2.50
CA LEU A 259 -7.84 -15.91 -2.08
C LEU A 259 -8.74 -15.16 -3.08
N LEU A 260 -8.52 -15.31 -4.38
CA LEU A 260 -9.32 -14.65 -5.42
C LEU A 260 -10.80 -15.06 -5.33
N GLU A 261 -11.09 -16.37 -5.30
CA GLU A 261 -12.47 -16.86 -5.13
C GLU A 261 -13.11 -16.32 -3.85
N ARG A 262 -12.31 -16.21 -2.78
CA ARG A 262 -12.79 -15.72 -1.50
C ARG A 262 -13.04 -14.22 -1.52
N LEU A 263 -12.20 -13.44 -2.19
CA LEU A 263 -12.35 -11.99 -2.32
C LEU A 263 -13.66 -11.64 -3.01
N ASP A 264 -14.06 -12.37 -4.05
CA ASP A 264 -15.34 -12.14 -4.73
C ASP A 264 -16.52 -12.26 -3.76
N TYR A 265 -16.56 -13.34 -2.97
CA TYR A 265 -17.57 -13.50 -1.92
C TYR A 265 -17.52 -12.38 -0.86
N LEU A 266 -16.32 -11.98 -0.42
CA LEU A 266 -16.16 -10.93 0.60
C LEU A 266 -16.61 -9.56 0.08
N ARG A 267 -16.28 -9.23 -1.17
CA ARG A 267 -16.69 -8.00 -1.86
C ARG A 267 -18.21 -7.92 -2.01
N GLU A 268 -18.88 -9.05 -2.27
CA GLU A 268 -20.35 -9.12 -2.31
C GLU A 268 -21.00 -9.01 -0.91
N LYS A 269 -20.41 -9.66 0.10
CA LYS A 269 -20.96 -9.72 1.46
C LYS A 269 -20.77 -8.43 2.25
N TYR A 270 -19.57 -7.85 2.20
CA TYR A 270 -19.18 -6.68 2.96
C TYR A 270 -19.02 -5.47 2.04
N MET A 271 -20.11 -5.08 1.39
CA MET A 271 -20.07 -4.06 0.34
C MET A 271 -19.58 -2.68 0.85
N ASP A 272 -19.59 -2.41 2.15
CA ASP A 272 -19.05 -1.17 2.74
C ASP A 272 -17.59 -1.30 3.24
N MET A 273 -16.89 -2.37 2.83
CA MET A 273 -15.46 -2.57 2.97
C MET A 273 -14.80 -2.76 1.59
N LEU A 274 -13.54 -2.36 1.46
CA LEU A 274 -12.69 -2.69 0.32
C LEU A 274 -11.76 -3.85 0.66
N PHE A 275 -11.53 -4.74 -0.31
CA PHE A 275 -10.58 -5.83 -0.18
C PHE A 275 -9.63 -5.81 -1.37
N LEU A 276 -8.35 -5.67 -1.07
CA LEU A 276 -7.26 -5.53 -2.05
C LEU A 276 -6.24 -6.64 -1.80
N SER A 277 -5.70 -7.23 -2.88
CA SER A 277 -4.69 -8.28 -2.79
C SER A 277 -3.47 -7.97 -3.65
N PHE A 278 -2.28 -7.97 -3.05
CA PHE A 278 -1.03 -7.66 -3.72
C PHE A 278 0.00 -8.77 -3.52
N PRO A 279 0.62 -9.31 -4.60
CA PRO A 279 0.36 -9.12 -6.03
C PRO A 279 -0.84 -9.92 -6.60
N GLY A 280 -1.72 -10.49 -5.77
CA GLY A 280 -2.81 -11.35 -6.25
C GLY A 280 -3.70 -10.75 -7.35
N ASP A 281 -3.98 -9.44 -7.29
CA ASP A 281 -4.75 -8.71 -8.31
C ASP A 281 -3.94 -8.41 -9.60
N GLU A 282 -2.64 -8.71 -9.65
CA GLU A 282 -1.74 -8.41 -10.80
C GLU A 282 -1.88 -9.41 -11.95
N LYS A 283 -2.15 -10.70 -11.68
CA LYS A 283 -2.31 -11.73 -12.73
C LYS A 283 -3.50 -11.42 -13.66
N THR A 284 -4.57 -10.85 -13.11
CA THR A 284 -5.75 -10.39 -13.84
C THR A 284 -5.57 -9.02 -14.51
N SER A 285 -4.51 -8.28 -14.15
CA SER A 285 -4.12 -7.00 -14.78
C SER A 285 -2.97 -7.15 -15.82
N GLY A 286 -2.70 -8.38 -16.27
CA GLY A 286 -1.67 -8.64 -17.28
C GLY A 286 -0.24 -8.65 -16.74
N GLY A 287 -0.03 -9.18 -15.53
CA GLY A 287 1.30 -9.37 -14.92
C GLY A 287 1.68 -8.24 -13.95
N CYS A 288 2.95 -8.20 -13.55
CA CYS A 288 3.41 -7.37 -12.45
C CYS A 288 3.19 -5.86 -12.70
N LEU A 289 2.61 -5.15 -11.73
CA LEU A 289 2.25 -3.72 -11.83
C LEU A 289 3.39 -2.76 -11.44
N ALA A 290 4.57 -3.29 -11.13
CA ALA A 290 5.77 -2.54 -10.79
C ALA A 290 6.29 -1.68 -11.96
N ALA A 291 7.36 -0.92 -11.69
CA ALA A 291 8.06 -0.09 -12.68
C ALA A 291 7.14 0.95 -13.37
N GLY A 292 6.14 1.44 -12.65
CA GLY A 292 5.22 2.46 -13.12
C GLY A 292 4.06 1.96 -13.96
N ARG A 293 3.87 0.64 -14.16
CA ARG A 293 2.68 0.09 -14.86
C ARG A 293 1.38 0.30 -14.08
N GLY A 294 1.44 0.22 -12.76
CA GLY A 294 0.32 0.53 -11.87
C GLY A 294 0.77 1.24 -10.60
N PHE A 295 2.01 0.97 -10.17
CA PHE A 295 2.68 1.66 -9.09
C PHE A 295 4.20 1.74 -9.32
N PHE A 296 4.84 2.59 -8.53
CA PHE A 296 6.28 2.61 -8.35
C PHE A 296 6.61 3.02 -6.91
N HIS A 297 7.87 2.96 -6.53
CA HIS A 297 8.30 3.17 -5.16
C HIS A 297 9.42 4.20 -5.06
N ILE A 298 9.33 5.06 -4.05
CA ILE A 298 10.42 5.96 -3.66
C ILE A 298 10.89 5.55 -2.26
N ASN A 299 12.17 5.24 -2.13
CA ASN A 299 12.78 4.88 -0.87
C ASN A 299 13.07 6.10 0.02
N SER A 300 13.54 5.86 1.24
CA SER A 300 13.71 6.92 2.25
C SER A 300 14.80 7.94 1.90
N GLN A 301 15.72 7.60 0.99
CA GLN A 301 16.84 8.43 0.53
C GLN A 301 16.56 9.11 -0.82
N GLY A 302 15.40 8.82 -1.44
CA GLY A 302 14.96 9.37 -2.73
C GLY A 302 15.26 8.50 -3.94
N GLY A 303 15.82 7.31 -3.77
CA GLY A 303 15.97 6.36 -4.88
C GLY A 303 14.60 5.93 -5.40
N ALA A 304 14.44 5.93 -6.73
CA ALA A 304 13.23 5.46 -7.37
C ALA A 304 13.38 3.99 -7.79
N GLU A 305 12.52 3.16 -7.22
CA GLU A 305 12.58 1.72 -7.32
C GLU A 305 11.31 1.19 -8.01
N PRO A 306 11.40 0.14 -8.83
CA PRO A 306 10.22 -0.48 -9.45
C PRO A 306 9.20 -0.96 -8.42
N CYS A 307 9.67 -1.50 -7.29
CA CYS A 307 8.87 -2.12 -6.23
C CYS A 307 9.71 -2.18 -4.93
N PRO A 308 9.10 -2.08 -3.73
CA PRO A 308 9.84 -2.21 -2.46
C PRO A 308 10.56 -3.56 -2.28
N ALA A 309 10.12 -4.62 -2.99
CA ALA A 309 10.76 -5.93 -2.98
C ALA A 309 11.95 -6.03 -3.95
N SER A 310 12.15 -5.02 -4.80
CA SER A 310 13.23 -4.93 -5.78
C SER A 310 13.92 -3.57 -5.64
N PRO A 311 14.71 -3.36 -4.57
CA PRO A 311 15.23 -2.06 -4.19
C PRO A 311 16.45 -1.63 -5.02
N TYR A 312 16.25 -1.56 -6.34
CA TYR A 312 17.23 -1.13 -7.32
C TYR A 312 16.76 0.16 -7.97
N SER A 313 17.69 1.11 -8.11
CA SER A 313 17.39 2.47 -8.54
C SER A 313 18.53 2.99 -9.40
N ASP A 314 18.20 3.51 -10.58
CA ASP A 314 19.13 4.18 -11.50
C ASP A 314 18.99 5.72 -11.46
N ILE A 315 17.99 6.23 -10.73
CA ILE A 315 17.66 7.66 -10.66
C ILE A 315 17.20 8.06 -9.25
N ASN A 316 17.41 9.31 -8.85
CA ASN A 316 17.01 9.83 -7.54
C ASN A 316 16.13 11.09 -7.69
N VAL A 317 15.03 11.15 -6.93
CA VAL A 317 14.08 12.29 -6.96
C VAL A 317 14.65 13.60 -6.41
N LYS A 318 15.84 13.57 -5.77
CA LYS A 318 16.58 14.79 -5.42
C LYS A 318 17.13 15.50 -6.64
N ASP A 319 17.40 14.77 -7.72
CA ASP A 319 18.04 15.26 -8.93
C ASP A 319 17.12 15.18 -10.16
N ALA A 320 15.93 14.60 -10.02
CA ALA A 320 14.98 14.37 -11.11
C ALA A 320 13.52 14.53 -10.65
N SER A 321 12.64 14.92 -11.57
CA SER A 321 11.20 14.94 -11.37
C SER A 321 10.60 13.52 -11.40
N LEU A 322 9.40 13.35 -10.85
CA LEU A 322 8.67 12.07 -10.92
C LEU A 322 8.39 11.62 -12.36
N LEU A 323 8.19 12.56 -13.29
CA LEU A 323 8.00 12.22 -14.70
C LEU A 323 9.29 11.64 -15.31
N GLU A 324 10.44 12.27 -15.04
CA GLU A 324 11.75 11.76 -15.47
C GLU A 324 12.06 10.40 -14.85
N VAL A 325 11.64 10.16 -13.60
CA VAL A 325 11.73 8.85 -12.95
C VAL A 325 10.94 7.77 -13.68
N LEU A 326 9.68 8.03 -14.04
CA LEU A 326 8.85 7.08 -14.79
C LEU A 326 9.45 6.76 -16.17
N ASP A 327 10.23 7.70 -16.69
CA ASP A 327 10.97 7.63 -17.95
C ASP A 327 12.42 7.13 -17.80
N SER A 328 12.84 6.70 -16.60
CA SER A 328 14.20 6.21 -16.36
C SER A 328 14.51 4.97 -17.18
N LYS A 329 15.82 4.67 -17.29
CA LYS A 329 16.29 3.55 -18.09
C LYS A 329 15.82 2.23 -17.49
N LEU A 330 16.00 2.04 -16.18
CA LEU A 330 15.57 0.83 -15.48
C LEU A 330 14.07 0.59 -15.68
N PHE A 331 13.27 1.63 -15.50
CA PHE A 331 11.81 1.55 -15.63
C PHE A 331 11.39 1.19 -17.06
N LYS A 332 11.97 1.82 -18.07
CA LYS A 332 11.72 1.49 -19.48
C LYS A 332 12.16 0.07 -19.82
N SER A 333 13.37 -0.32 -19.44
CA SER A 333 13.91 -1.66 -19.69
C SER A 333 13.03 -2.75 -19.07
N LEU A 334 12.50 -2.54 -17.86
CA LEU A 334 11.61 -3.51 -17.21
C LEU A 334 10.25 -3.63 -17.91
N ARG A 335 9.68 -2.50 -18.36
CA ARG A 335 8.41 -2.50 -19.10
C ARG A 335 8.55 -3.12 -20.49
N ASP A 336 9.66 -2.85 -21.18
CA ASP A 336 9.89 -3.31 -22.56
C ASP A 336 10.48 -4.73 -22.62
N GLY A 337 11.18 -5.15 -21.55
CA GLY A 337 11.96 -6.39 -21.50
C GLY A 337 11.17 -7.68 -21.29
N GLY A 338 9.84 -7.61 -21.16
CA GLY A 338 8.95 -8.77 -20.98
C GLY A 338 8.99 -9.41 -19.60
N LEU A 339 10.02 -9.14 -18.79
CA LEU A 339 10.24 -9.72 -17.46
C LEU A 339 9.06 -9.51 -16.50
N LEU A 340 8.35 -8.38 -16.59
CA LEU A 340 7.15 -8.13 -15.77
C LEU A 340 5.93 -9.01 -16.15
N LEU A 341 6.01 -9.73 -17.27
CA LEU A 341 4.96 -10.63 -17.77
C LEU A 341 5.27 -12.10 -17.47
N ASP A 342 6.44 -12.41 -16.91
CA ASP A 342 6.84 -13.78 -16.61
C ASP A 342 6.04 -14.35 -15.42
N ASP A 343 5.71 -15.64 -15.51
CA ASP A 343 5.13 -16.38 -14.39
C ASP A 343 6.17 -16.58 -13.29
N HIS A 344 5.74 -16.52 -12.03
CA HIS A 344 6.60 -16.71 -10.87
C HIS A 344 6.01 -17.69 -9.86
N GLU A 345 6.81 -18.69 -9.47
CA GLU A 345 6.46 -19.61 -8.38
C GLU A 345 6.82 -19.01 -7.02
N GLY A 346 5.83 -18.47 -6.30
CA GLY A 346 6.04 -17.92 -4.96
C GLY A 346 6.61 -16.50 -4.94
N GLY A 347 5.90 -15.57 -4.30
CA GLY A 347 6.39 -14.23 -4.02
C GLY A 347 6.35 -13.29 -5.23
N CYS A 348 7.45 -12.59 -5.54
CA CYS A 348 7.53 -11.50 -6.51
C CYS A 348 8.41 -11.85 -7.72
N VAL A 349 7.96 -11.57 -8.95
CA VAL A 349 8.73 -11.79 -10.19
C VAL A 349 10.13 -11.16 -10.13
N LEU A 350 10.20 -9.88 -9.73
CA LEU A 350 11.46 -9.14 -9.67
C LEU A 350 12.45 -9.73 -8.67
N PHE A 351 11.96 -10.40 -7.62
CA PHE A 351 12.83 -11.07 -6.66
C PHE A 351 13.49 -12.31 -7.26
N GLN A 352 12.76 -13.09 -8.08
CA GLN A 352 13.32 -14.26 -8.76
C GLN A 352 14.34 -13.89 -9.82
N HIS A 353 14.12 -12.76 -10.50
CA HIS A 353 14.99 -12.25 -11.56
C HIS A 353 16.01 -11.21 -11.08
N LYS A 354 16.38 -11.23 -9.79
CA LYS A 354 17.30 -10.25 -9.18
C LYS A 354 18.57 -9.98 -10.02
N ASP A 355 19.26 -11.03 -10.44
CA ASP A 355 20.52 -10.91 -11.21
C ASP A 355 20.31 -10.29 -12.60
N GLU A 356 19.10 -10.37 -13.15
CA GLU A 356 18.74 -9.73 -14.41
C GLU A 356 18.40 -8.26 -14.21
N VAL A 357 17.66 -7.92 -13.14
CA VAL A 357 17.38 -6.53 -12.77
C VAL A 357 18.67 -5.77 -12.47
N GLU A 358 19.63 -6.37 -11.76
CA GLU A 358 20.93 -5.73 -11.48
C GLU A 358 21.71 -5.44 -12.78
N ARG A 359 21.69 -6.35 -13.75
CA ARG A 359 22.37 -6.15 -15.04
C ARG A 359 21.81 -4.97 -15.83
N LEU A 360 20.51 -4.67 -15.69
CA LEU A 360 19.88 -3.51 -16.34
C LEU A 360 20.39 -2.15 -15.82
N LEU A 361 21.08 -2.13 -14.67
CA LEU A 361 21.69 -0.91 -14.13
C LEU A 361 23.06 -0.59 -14.77
N ASP A 362 23.77 -1.61 -15.25
CA ASP A 362 25.15 -1.51 -15.73
C ASP A 362 25.26 -1.32 -17.25
N ASP A 363 24.26 -1.80 -18.00
CA ASP A 363 24.12 -1.51 -19.43
C ASP A 363 23.79 -0.05 -19.66
#